data_AF-A0A258SN76-F1
#
_entry.id   AF-A0A258SN76-F1
#
_cell.length_a   1.000
_cell.length_b   1.000
_cell.length_c   1.000
_cell.angle_alpha   90.00
_cell.angle_beta   90.00
_cell.angle_gamma   90.00
#
_symmetry.space_group_name_H-M   'P 1'
#
loop_
_entity.id
_entity.type
_entity.pdbx_description
1 polymer ?
#
loop_
_entity_poly.entity_id
_entity_poly.type
_entity_poly.pdbx_seq_one_letter_code
_entity_poly.pdbx_strand_id
1 'polypeptide(L)'
;MGLPKMKIRLGLSLAILLVSGGLAGAAEPVFPKGTLVGVVPPDGMVESATFSGFEDRSKAASLLIIEMPPQAYPQIEAGFTDAALATKGITVESRGPLVADPKSLPESSALRDAQTLLVIGKQSAGPVVAKKWILLAGSAKGTALITVQIPEANAGDLSDEAVRKSLMTLAFRAPPSTQEQLAGLPFKLGDLAGFRVVKVIGNTAAVLTEGDKDVVESASQPIFVVGVSPGTPREDDRGQFALRSLSSVPAVRDMHIDRA
;
A
#
# COMPACT_ATOMS: atom_id res chain seq x y z
N MET A 1 -45.15 -22.19 76.38
CA MET A 1 -43.88 -21.47 76.58
C MET A 1 -43.01 -21.77 75.36
N GLY A 2 -42.37 -20.75 74.77
CA GLY A 2 -41.91 -20.63 73.36
C GLY A 2 -41.12 -21.80 72.75
N LEU A 3 -41.01 -22.00 71.42
CA LEU A 3 -41.12 -21.16 70.22
C LEU A 3 -41.51 -22.09 69.03
N PRO A 4 -42.26 -21.66 67.99
CA PRO A 4 -42.45 -22.47 66.78
C PRO A 4 -41.25 -22.39 65.82
N LYS A 5 -40.84 -23.55 65.29
CA LYS A 5 -39.67 -23.73 64.40
C LYS A 5 -39.91 -23.12 63.01
N MET A 6 -38.87 -22.42 62.55
CA MET A 6 -38.77 -21.66 61.31
C MET A 6 -38.61 -22.56 60.08
N LYS A 7 -39.30 -22.20 58.99
CA LYS A 7 -39.26 -22.82 57.67
C LYS A 7 -37.94 -22.49 56.97
N ILE A 8 -37.29 -23.47 56.34
CA ILE A 8 -36.29 -23.23 55.30
C ILE A 8 -36.66 -24.12 54.10
N ARG A 9 -37.10 -23.47 53.03
CA ARG A 9 -37.36 -24.09 51.72
C ARG A 9 -36.02 -24.16 50.98
N LEU A 10 -35.66 -25.36 50.55
CA LEU A 10 -34.46 -25.65 49.76
C LEU A 10 -34.65 -25.08 48.35
N GLY A 11 -33.91 -24.02 48.00
CA GLY A 11 -33.84 -23.47 46.65
C GLY A 11 -32.71 -24.14 45.87
N LEU A 12 -33.04 -24.81 44.77
CA LEU A 12 -32.08 -25.41 43.84
C LEU A 12 -31.60 -24.31 42.87
N SER A 13 -30.39 -23.80 43.08
CA SER A 13 -29.75 -22.84 42.17
C SER A 13 -28.95 -23.58 41.09
N LEU A 14 -29.44 -23.55 39.86
CA LEU A 14 -28.73 -24.03 38.67
C LEU A 14 -27.83 -22.90 38.15
N ALA A 15 -26.52 -23.03 38.29
CA ALA A 15 -25.55 -22.11 37.70
C ALA A 15 -25.28 -22.51 36.24
N ILE A 16 -25.73 -21.69 35.30
CA ILE A 16 -25.39 -21.81 33.88
C ILE A 16 -24.03 -21.14 33.68
N LEU A 17 -23.01 -21.95 33.39
CA LEU A 17 -21.68 -21.49 33.00
C LEU A 17 -21.72 -21.10 31.52
N LEU A 18 -21.86 -19.82 31.22
CA LEU A 18 -21.70 -19.27 29.87
C LEU A 18 -20.20 -19.29 29.50
N VAL A 19 -19.79 -20.31 28.75
CA VAL A 19 -18.49 -20.33 28.07
C VAL A 19 -18.61 -19.39 26.86
N SER A 20 -18.23 -18.13 27.05
CA SER A 20 -18.00 -17.20 25.95
C SER A 20 -16.70 -17.60 25.25
N GLY A 21 -16.78 -18.57 24.34
CA GLY A 21 -15.72 -18.85 23.38
C GLY A 21 -15.59 -17.64 22.45
N GLY A 22 -14.63 -16.76 22.75
CA GLY A 22 -14.26 -15.68 21.86
C GLY A 22 -13.78 -16.29 20.54
N LEU A 23 -14.52 -16.03 19.46
CA LEU A 23 -14.01 -16.17 18.11
C LEU A 23 -12.78 -15.25 18.03
N ALA A 24 -11.58 -15.83 18.05
CA ALA A 24 -10.36 -15.12 17.75
C ALA A 24 -10.44 -14.67 16.28
N GLY A 25 -10.97 -13.47 16.05
CA GLY A 25 -10.87 -12.82 14.76
C GLY A 25 -9.38 -12.67 14.45
N ALA A 26 -8.94 -13.26 13.34
CA ALA A 26 -7.61 -12.97 12.82
C ALA A 26 -7.52 -11.45 12.65
N ALA A 27 -6.48 -10.83 13.24
CA ALA A 27 -6.29 -9.39 13.11
C ALA A 27 -6.27 -9.02 11.62
N GLU A 28 -7.04 -7.99 11.26
CA GLU A 28 -7.12 -7.54 9.86
C GLU A 28 -5.88 -6.75 9.47
N PRO A 29 -5.38 -6.92 8.23
CA PRO A 29 -4.25 -6.13 7.74
C PRO A 29 -4.54 -4.63 7.78
N VAL A 30 -3.60 -3.86 8.31
CA VAL A 30 -3.65 -2.40 8.32
C VAL A 30 -2.93 -1.88 7.08
N PHE A 31 -3.53 -0.91 6.40
CA PHE A 31 -2.99 -0.28 5.20
C PHE A 31 -2.49 1.12 5.58
N PRO A 32 -1.17 1.35 5.66
CA PRO A 32 -0.63 2.69 5.88
C PRO A 32 -1.21 3.71 4.91
N LYS A 33 -1.26 4.97 5.34
CA LYS A 33 -1.86 6.04 4.54
C LYS A 33 -1.22 6.13 3.16
N GLY A 34 -2.05 5.99 2.13
CA GLY A 34 -1.63 6.10 0.72
C GLY A 34 -1.04 4.81 0.14
N THR A 35 -1.14 3.67 0.83
CA THR A 35 -0.70 2.36 0.34
C THR A 35 -1.89 1.48 -0.07
N LEU A 36 -1.69 0.67 -1.11
CA LEU A 36 -2.57 -0.42 -1.51
C LEU A 36 -2.14 -1.76 -0.90
N VAL A 37 -0.99 -1.79 -0.23
CA VAL A 37 -0.44 -2.94 0.47
C VAL A 37 -0.66 -2.76 1.98
N GLY A 38 -1.13 -3.82 2.62
CA GLY A 38 -1.39 -3.86 4.05
C GLY A 38 -0.83 -5.10 4.70
N VAL A 39 -0.52 -4.99 6.00
CA VAL A 39 -0.07 -6.08 6.87
C VAL A 39 -0.61 -5.85 8.29
N VAL A 40 -0.74 -6.90 9.07
CA VAL A 40 -0.82 -6.81 10.53
C VAL A 40 0.62 -6.58 11.01
N PRO A 41 0.96 -5.41 11.57
CA PRO A 41 2.32 -5.14 12.00
C PRO A 41 2.71 -6.05 13.19
N PRO A 42 4.02 -6.33 13.40
CA PRO A 42 4.48 -6.99 14.61
C PRO A 42 4.07 -6.21 15.87
N ASP A 43 3.88 -6.93 16.98
CA ASP A 43 3.44 -6.32 18.24
C ASP A 43 4.36 -5.16 18.67
N GLY A 44 3.74 -4.03 19.05
CA GLY A 44 4.43 -2.80 19.47
C GLY A 44 4.72 -1.82 18.32
N MET A 45 4.65 -2.24 17.06
CA MET A 45 4.76 -1.32 15.94
C MET A 45 3.45 -0.58 15.66
N VAL A 46 3.55 0.72 15.39
CA VAL A 46 2.43 1.61 15.04
C VAL A 46 2.67 2.24 13.67
N GLU A 47 1.62 2.72 13.00
CA GLU A 47 1.76 3.37 11.69
C GLU A 47 2.72 4.57 11.78
N SER A 48 3.67 4.64 10.84
CA SER A 48 4.65 5.72 10.78
C SER A 48 4.04 6.99 10.19
N ALA A 49 4.41 8.13 10.76
CA ALA A 49 4.02 9.44 10.23
C ALA A 49 4.98 9.96 9.14
N THR A 50 6.15 9.34 8.97
CA THR A 50 7.26 9.87 8.15
C THR A 50 7.58 9.00 6.93
N PHE A 51 7.09 7.78 6.89
CA PHE A 51 7.25 6.86 5.75
C PHE A 51 6.07 5.90 5.66
N SER A 52 5.87 5.31 4.49
CA SER A 52 4.83 4.31 4.26
C SER A 52 5.16 3.00 4.99
N GLY A 53 4.55 2.77 6.15
CA GLY A 53 4.85 1.60 6.95
C GLY A 53 4.56 1.76 8.44
N PHE A 54 5.29 1.01 9.26
CA PHE A 54 5.14 0.98 10.72
C PHE A 54 6.48 1.16 11.43
N GLU A 55 6.46 1.63 12.66
CA GLU A 55 7.63 1.81 13.51
C GLU A 55 7.36 1.44 14.96
N ASP A 56 8.38 0.91 15.62
CA ASP A 56 8.50 0.89 17.08
C ASP A 56 9.72 1.72 17.45
N ARG A 57 9.47 2.97 17.87
CA ARG A 57 10.53 3.91 18.21
C ARG A 57 11.31 3.50 19.47
N SER A 58 10.70 2.73 20.38
CA SER A 58 11.37 2.28 21.60
C SER A 58 12.45 1.25 21.30
N LYS A 59 12.20 0.38 20.30
CA LYS A 59 13.13 -0.63 19.82
C LYS A 59 13.98 -0.15 18.64
N ALA A 60 13.71 1.05 18.14
CA ALA A 60 14.23 1.58 16.87
C ALA A 60 14.00 0.62 15.68
N ALA A 61 12.88 -0.10 15.70
CA ALA A 61 12.49 -1.04 14.65
C ALA A 61 11.52 -0.38 13.66
N SER A 62 11.58 -0.79 12.40
CA SER A 62 10.71 -0.24 11.34
C SER A 62 10.33 -1.31 10.32
N LEU A 63 9.11 -1.21 9.80
CA LEU A 63 8.61 -1.94 8.64
C LEU A 63 8.30 -0.91 7.54
N LEU A 64 9.09 -0.90 6.48
CA LEU A 64 8.90 -0.03 5.32
C LEU A 64 8.20 -0.79 4.18
N ILE A 65 7.25 -0.15 3.52
CA ILE A 65 6.53 -0.69 2.36
C ILE A 65 6.83 0.18 1.14
N ILE A 66 7.28 -0.47 0.06
CA ILE A 66 7.44 0.15 -1.26
C ILE A 66 6.54 -0.60 -2.25
N GLU A 67 5.74 0.14 -2.99
CA GLU A 67 4.81 -0.40 -3.98
C GLU A 67 5.29 -0.11 -5.40
N MET A 68 5.16 -1.09 -6.26
CA MET A 68 5.51 -1.00 -7.67
C MET A 68 4.43 -1.69 -8.51
N PRO A 69 4.35 -1.38 -9.81
CA PRO A 69 3.44 -2.07 -10.72
C PRO A 69 3.67 -3.59 -10.75
N PRO A 70 2.65 -4.41 -11.12
CA PRO A 70 2.79 -5.87 -11.21
C PRO A 70 3.98 -6.34 -12.05
N GLN A 71 4.25 -5.66 -13.17
CA GLN A 71 5.35 -5.99 -14.09
C GLN A 71 6.76 -5.75 -13.52
N ALA A 72 6.89 -5.08 -12.36
CA ALA A 72 8.18 -4.85 -11.74
C ALA A 72 8.76 -6.11 -11.07
N TYR A 73 7.91 -7.05 -10.63
CA TYR A 73 8.36 -8.20 -9.83
C TYR A 73 9.56 -8.95 -10.45
N PRO A 74 9.53 -9.40 -11.72
CA PRO A 74 10.63 -10.19 -12.29
C PRO A 74 11.95 -9.42 -12.34
N GLN A 75 11.88 -8.12 -12.63
CA GLN A 75 13.06 -7.25 -12.69
C GLN A 75 13.68 -7.06 -11.31
N ILE A 76 12.85 -6.88 -10.28
CA ILE A 76 13.34 -6.71 -8.91
C ILE A 76 13.87 -8.03 -8.36
N GLU A 77 13.18 -9.14 -8.60
CA GLU A 77 13.59 -10.49 -8.18
C GLU A 77 14.96 -10.88 -8.74
N ALA A 78 15.25 -10.54 -10.01
CA ALA A 78 16.56 -10.76 -10.62
C ALA A 78 17.72 -10.08 -9.86
N GLY A 79 17.42 -9.02 -9.10
CA GLY A 79 18.36 -8.30 -8.24
C GLY A 79 18.56 -8.90 -6.85
N PHE A 80 17.80 -9.94 -6.46
CA PHE A 80 17.85 -10.57 -5.12
C PHE A 80 18.89 -11.70 -5.04
N THR A 81 20.06 -11.47 -5.62
CA THR A 81 21.23 -12.36 -5.50
C THR A 81 22.11 -11.93 -4.34
N ASP A 82 22.88 -12.85 -3.77
CA ASP A 82 23.78 -12.52 -2.64
C ASP A 82 24.84 -11.50 -3.04
N ALA A 83 25.37 -11.61 -4.26
CA ALA A 83 26.32 -10.65 -4.79
C ALA A 83 25.70 -9.24 -4.89
N ALA A 84 24.51 -9.11 -5.47
CA ALA A 84 23.83 -7.82 -5.60
C ALA A 84 23.45 -7.22 -4.23
N LEU A 85 23.00 -8.04 -3.28
CA LEU A 85 22.69 -7.61 -1.92
C LEU A 85 23.95 -7.21 -1.13
N ALA A 86 25.06 -7.92 -1.32
CA ALA A 86 26.35 -7.59 -0.71
C ALA A 86 26.87 -6.22 -1.17
N THR A 87 26.64 -5.79 -2.42
CA THR A 87 26.98 -4.43 -2.86
C THR A 87 26.21 -3.34 -2.10
N LYS A 88 25.07 -3.69 -1.50
CA LYS A 88 24.28 -2.81 -0.61
C LYS A 88 24.65 -3.00 0.87
N GLY A 89 25.73 -3.70 1.17
CA GLY A 89 26.17 -4.00 2.53
C GLY A 89 25.31 -5.04 3.26
N ILE A 90 24.47 -5.81 2.54
CA ILE A 90 23.61 -6.85 3.13
C ILE A 90 24.32 -8.20 3.03
N THR A 91 24.60 -8.80 4.18
CA THR A 91 25.03 -10.19 4.30
C THR A 91 23.80 -11.08 4.49
N VAL A 92 23.56 -11.99 3.56
CA VAL A 92 22.40 -12.89 3.56
C VAL A 92 22.63 -14.05 4.52
N GLU A 93 21.68 -14.29 5.41
CA GLU A 93 21.65 -15.43 6.33
C GLU A 93 20.68 -16.52 5.83
N SER A 94 19.55 -16.12 5.25
CA SER A 94 18.55 -17.03 4.71
C SER A 94 17.84 -16.40 3.52
N ARG A 95 17.46 -17.23 2.55
CA ARG A 95 16.66 -16.85 1.39
C ARG A 95 15.72 -18.00 1.02
N GLY A 96 14.48 -17.66 0.71
CA GLY A 96 13.50 -18.63 0.22
C GLY A 96 12.10 -18.03 0.11
N PRO A 97 11.09 -18.82 -0.25
CA PRO A 97 9.72 -18.33 -0.24
C PRO A 97 9.28 -17.97 1.19
N LEU A 98 8.32 -17.05 1.30
CA LEU A 98 7.72 -16.74 2.61
C LEU A 98 6.95 -17.96 3.16
N VAL A 99 6.23 -18.65 2.26
CA VAL A 99 5.42 -19.84 2.56
C VAL A 99 5.85 -20.97 1.62
N ALA A 100 6.18 -22.13 2.18
CA ALA A 100 6.66 -23.28 1.40
C ALA A 100 5.58 -23.85 0.45
N ASP A 101 4.34 -23.92 0.92
CA ASP A 101 3.18 -24.31 0.12
C ASP A 101 2.10 -23.24 0.19
N PRO A 102 2.06 -22.29 -0.78
CA PRO A 102 1.03 -21.25 -0.82
C PRO A 102 -0.39 -21.80 -0.85
N LYS A 103 -0.62 -23.00 -1.41
CA LYS A 103 -1.95 -23.62 -1.49
C LYS A 103 -2.46 -24.13 -0.14
N SER A 104 -1.61 -24.20 0.87
CA SER A 104 -2.00 -24.52 2.25
C SER A 104 -2.65 -23.33 2.99
N LEU A 105 -2.50 -22.10 2.48
CA LEU A 105 -3.08 -20.91 3.10
C LEU A 105 -4.61 -20.85 2.93
N PRO A 106 -5.34 -20.04 3.71
CA PRO A 106 -6.77 -19.81 3.47
C PRO A 106 -7.04 -19.27 2.06
N GLU A 107 -8.19 -19.58 1.46
CA GLU A 107 -8.58 -19.07 0.12
C GLU A 107 -8.59 -17.54 0.05
N SER A 108 -8.90 -16.87 1.18
CA SER A 108 -8.88 -15.42 1.29
C SER A 108 -7.48 -14.80 1.35
N SER A 109 -6.42 -15.60 1.49
CA SER A 109 -5.06 -15.09 1.60
C SER A 109 -4.55 -14.57 0.26
N ALA A 110 -4.10 -13.32 0.23
CA ALA A 110 -3.49 -12.73 -0.97
C ALA A 110 -2.17 -13.41 -1.38
N LEU A 111 -1.59 -14.23 -0.49
CA LEU A 111 -0.35 -14.95 -0.72
C LEU A 111 -0.53 -16.28 -1.48
N ARG A 112 -1.76 -16.79 -1.65
CA ARG A 112 -2.02 -18.05 -2.38
C ARG A 112 -1.52 -18.00 -3.82
N ASP A 113 -1.78 -16.87 -4.48
CA ASP A 113 -1.45 -16.64 -5.89
C ASP A 113 -0.28 -15.65 -6.06
N ALA A 114 0.34 -15.23 -4.96
CA ALA A 114 1.48 -14.31 -5.00
C ALA A 114 2.80 -15.07 -5.13
N GLN A 115 3.70 -14.52 -5.94
CA GLN A 115 5.10 -14.90 -5.92
C GLN A 115 5.76 -14.24 -4.71
N THR A 116 6.59 -14.97 -3.97
CA THR A 116 7.26 -14.42 -2.78
C THR A 116 8.73 -14.84 -2.72
N LEU A 117 9.56 -13.89 -2.32
CA LEU A 117 10.95 -14.10 -1.98
C LEU A 117 11.27 -13.35 -0.70
N LEU A 118 11.54 -14.08 0.37
CA LEU A 118 11.99 -13.56 1.66
C LEU A 118 13.49 -13.74 1.78
N VAL A 119 14.18 -12.65 2.08
CA VAL A 119 15.59 -12.63 2.47
C VAL A 119 15.70 -12.18 3.91
N ILE A 120 16.45 -12.92 4.72
CA ILE A 120 16.81 -12.55 6.09
C ILE A 120 18.32 -12.36 6.11
N GLY A 121 18.79 -11.28 6.72
CA GLY A 121 20.21 -11.02 6.82
C GLY A 121 20.53 -9.79 7.65
N LYS A 122 21.77 -9.34 7.59
CA LYS A 122 22.26 -8.16 8.30
C LYS A 122 22.77 -7.13 7.33
N GLN A 123 22.47 -5.86 7.57
CA GLN A 123 23.02 -4.76 6.81
C GLN A 123 23.97 -3.93 7.68
N SER A 124 25.18 -3.72 7.19
CA SER A 124 26.13 -2.78 7.78
C SER A 124 26.06 -1.44 7.06
N ALA A 125 25.78 -0.38 7.80
CA ALA A 125 25.80 1.01 7.31
C ALA A 125 26.66 1.85 8.26
N GLY A 126 27.94 2.03 7.91
CA GLY A 126 28.92 2.63 8.81
C GLY A 126 29.09 1.79 10.09
N PRO A 127 29.02 2.38 11.29
CA PRO A 127 29.15 1.64 12.55
C PRO A 127 27.87 0.89 12.97
N VAL A 128 26.74 1.12 12.28
CA VAL A 128 25.45 0.54 12.64
C VAL A 128 25.22 -0.74 11.86
N VAL A 129 24.91 -1.81 12.59
CA VAL A 129 24.45 -3.09 12.03
C VAL A 129 22.98 -3.26 12.37
N ALA A 130 22.17 -3.59 11.36
CA ALA A 130 20.76 -3.86 11.52
C ALA A 130 20.42 -5.25 10.97
N LYS A 131 19.63 -6.01 11.73
CA LYS A 131 18.98 -7.23 11.22
C LYS A 131 17.83 -6.82 10.30
N LYS A 132 17.67 -7.52 9.18
CA LYS A 132 16.68 -7.23 8.14
C LYS A 132 15.91 -8.48 7.71
N TRP A 133 14.63 -8.26 7.44
CA TRP A 133 13.77 -9.17 6.69
C TRP A 133 13.22 -8.40 5.49
N ILE A 134 13.54 -8.87 4.29
CA ILE A 134 13.16 -8.22 3.04
C ILE A 134 12.27 -9.19 2.28
N LEU A 135 10.98 -8.90 2.22
CA LEU A 135 10.01 -9.62 1.43
C LEU A 135 9.78 -8.88 0.11
N LEU A 136 10.06 -9.54 -0.99
CA LEU A 136 9.50 -9.21 -2.29
C LEU A 136 8.26 -10.08 -2.51
N ALA A 137 7.12 -9.45 -2.80
CA ALA A 137 5.87 -10.14 -3.11
C ALA A 137 5.25 -9.56 -4.38
N GLY A 138 4.82 -10.42 -5.31
CA GLY A 138 4.22 -10.02 -6.58
C GLY A 138 2.89 -10.69 -6.82
N SER A 139 1.87 -9.92 -7.21
CA SER A 139 0.55 -10.41 -7.60
C SER A 139 0.03 -9.62 -8.81
N ALA A 140 -1.10 -10.05 -9.38
CA ALA A 140 -1.79 -9.28 -10.42
C ALA A 140 -2.20 -7.85 -9.97
N LYS A 141 -2.31 -7.61 -8.66
CA LYS A 141 -2.68 -6.30 -8.09
C LYS A 141 -1.48 -5.36 -7.90
N GLY A 142 -0.26 -5.89 -7.87
CA GLY A 142 0.95 -5.08 -7.67
C GLY A 142 2.15 -5.89 -7.16
N THR A 143 3.28 -5.20 -7.09
CA THR A 143 4.52 -5.69 -6.46
C THR A 143 4.76 -4.91 -5.17
N ALA A 144 5.02 -5.63 -4.07
CA ALA A 144 5.37 -5.06 -2.78
C ALA A 144 6.81 -5.45 -2.41
N LEU A 145 7.59 -4.47 -1.99
CA LEU A 145 8.87 -4.67 -1.33
C LEU A 145 8.73 -4.21 0.13
N ILE A 146 8.68 -5.17 1.04
CA ILE A 146 8.50 -4.93 2.48
C ILE A 146 9.83 -5.19 3.17
N THR A 147 10.35 -4.18 3.85
CA THR A 147 11.60 -4.28 4.62
C THR A 147 11.31 -4.06 6.10
N VAL A 148 11.44 -5.11 6.90
CA VAL A 148 11.48 -5.01 8.36
C VAL A 148 12.94 -4.92 8.78
N GLN A 149 13.26 -4.03 9.70
CA GLN A 149 14.60 -3.91 10.24
C GLN A 149 14.58 -3.51 11.72
N ILE A 150 15.61 -3.92 12.44
CA ILE A 150 15.88 -3.57 13.83
C ILE A 150 17.39 -3.49 14.04
N PRO A 151 17.92 -2.56 14.87
CA PRO A 151 19.33 -2.57 15.23
C PRO A 151 19.72 -3.93 15.80
N GLU A 152 20.90 -4.42 15.44
CA GLU A 152 21.40 -5.73 15.89
C GLU A 152 21.43 -5.84 17.41
N ALA A 153 21.75 -4.73 18.10
CA ALA A 153 21.74 -4.64 19.56
C ALA A 153 20.38 -4.97 20.19
N ASN A 154 19.28 -4.79 19.46
CA ASN A 154 17.91 -5.02 19.90
C ASN A 154 17.27 -6.23 19.19
N ALA A 155 18.03 -7.01 18.42
CA ALA A 155 17.46 -8.08 17.57
C ALA A 155 16.70 -9.16 18.37
N GLY A 156 16.97 -9.31 19.67
CA GLY A 156 16.21 -10.21 20.56
C GLY A 156 14.75 -9.79 20.78
N ASP A 157 14.42 -8.51 20.56
CA ASP A 157 13.09 -7.96 20.80
C ASP A 157 12.11 -8.12 19.63
N LEU A 158 12.58 -8.69 18.51
CA LEU A 158 11.81 -8.97 17.30
C LEU A 158 12.27 -10.27 16.65
N SER A 159 11.53 -11.35 16.90
CA SER A 159 11.88 -12.70 16.41
C SER A 159 11.57 -12.90 14.93
N ASP A 160 12.28 -13.82 14.28
CA ASP A 160 12.02 -14.22 12.89
C ASP A 160 10.60 -14.73 12.69
N GLU A 161 10.08 -15.46 13.68
CA GLU A 161 8.72 -15.99 13.66
C GLU A 161 7.67 -14.87 13.73
N ALA A 162 7.86 -13.88 14.60
CA ALA A 162 6.96 -12.74 14.71
C ALA A 162 6.91 -11.94 13.40
N VAL A 163 8.07 -11.70 12.78
CA VAL A 163 8.15 -11.02 11.49
C VAL A 163 7.52 -11.86 10.38
N ARG A 164 7.81 -13.16 10.29
CA ARG A 164 7.17 -14.05 9.31
C ARG A 164 5.66 -14.07 9.47
N LYS A 165 5.16 -14.18 10.70
CA LYS A 165 3.72 -14.16 11.00
C LYS A 165 3.07 -12.86 10.51
N SER A 166 3.70 -11.71 10.77
CA SER A 166 3.24 -10.41 10.25
C SER A 166 3.23 -10.39 8.72
N LEU A 167 4.33 -10.79 8.07
CA LEU A 167 4.42 -10.83 6.62
C LEU A 167 3.42 -11.79 5.96
N MET A 168 3.03 -12.88 6.64
CA MET A 168 2.00 -13.81 6.17
C MET A 168 0.59 -13.21 6.12
N THR A 169 0.37 -12.06 6.75
CA THR A 169 -0.89 -11.31 6.68
C THR A 169 -0.94 -10.31 5.52
N LEU A 170 0.05 -10.34 4.63
CA LEU A 170 0.12 -9.47 3.46
C LEU A 170 -1.21 -9.47 2.69
N ALA A 171 -1.73 -8.28 2.44
CA ALA A 171 -2.90 -8.06 1.63
C ALA A 171 -2.64 -6.98 0.56
N PHE A 172 -3.24 -7.20 -0.61
CA PHE A 172 -3.27 -6.25 -1.71
C PHE A 172 -4.70 -5.75 -1.94
N ARG A 173 -4.88 -4.44 -1.89
CA ARG A 173 -6.04 -3.75 -2.45
C ARG A 173 -5.81 -3.53 -3.94
N ALA A 174 -6.89 -3.59 -4.71
CA ALA A 174 -6.84 -3.11 -6.07
C ALA A 174 -6.70 -1.58 -6.03
N PRO A 175 -5.92 -0.96 -6.94
CA PRO A 175 -6.03 0.47 -7.16
C PRO A 175 -7.49 0.80 -7.54
N PRO A 176 -7.98 2.01 -7.22
CA PRO A 176 -9.29 2.43 -7.70
C PRO A 176 -9.33 2.31 -9.23
N SER A 177 -10.41 1.75 -9.74
CA SER A 177 -10.66 1.63 -11.17
C SER A 177 -10.65 3.01 -11.84
N THR A 178 -10.39 3.05 -13.15
CA THR A 178 -10.46 4.29 -13.92
C THR A 178 -11.79 5.01 -13.71
N GLN A 179 -12.89 4.27 -13.65
CA GLN A 179 -14.22 4.84 -13.42
C GLN A 179 -14.37 5.46 -12.02
N GLU A 180 -13.87 4.81 -10.97
CA GLU A 180 -13.85 5.36 -9.61
C GLU A 180 -12.97 6.61 -9.52
N GLN A 181 -11.83 6.61 -10.20
CA GLN A 181 -10.96 7.80 -10.28
C GLN A 181 -11.66 8.95 -10.99
N LEU A 182 -12.34 8.68 -12.12
CA LEU A 182 -13.11 9.69 -12.85
C LEU A 182 -14.29 10.22 -12.04
N ALA A 183 -14.94 9.38 -11.25
CA ALA A 183 -16.04 9.78 -10.38
C ALA A 183 -15.61 10.76 -9.27
N GLY A 184 -14.32 10.74 -8.90
CA GLY A 184 -13.74 11.69 -7.95
C GLY A 184 -13.50 13.10 -8.51
N LEU A 185 -13.47 13.25 -9.83
CA LEU A 185 -13.17 14.54 -10.47
C LEU A 185 -14.29 15.56 -10.23
N PRO A 186 -13.96 16.87 -10.13
CA PRO A 186 -14.95 17.94 -9.99
C PRO A 186 -15.70 18.25 -11.31
N PHE A 187 -15.56 17.40 -12.32
CA PHE A 187 -16.21 17.47 -13.62
C PHE A 187 -16.45 16.06 -14.16
N LYS A 188 -17.31 15.94 -15.17
CA LYS A 188 -17.57 14.67 -15.85
C LYS A 188 -17.06 14.74 -17.28
N LEU A 189 -16.50 13.63 -17.74
CA LEU A 189 -16.20 13.43 -19.16
C LEU A 189 -17.43 12.80 -19.82
N GLY A 190 -17.86 13.38 -20.94
CA GLY A 190 -18.97 12.86 -21.74
C GLY A 190 -18.47 11.92 -22.83
N ASP A 191 -18.68 12.29 -24.08
CA ASP A 191 -18.12 11.60 -25.23
C ASP A 191 -16.59 11.75 -25.28
N LEU A 192 -15.88 10.62 -25.32
CA LEU A 192 -14.42 10.60 -25.40
C LEU A 192 -13.91 10.55 -26.84
N ALA A 193 -14.77 10.38 -27.85
CA ALA A 193 -14.42 10.38 -29.27
C ALA A 193 -13.22 9.48 -29.63
N GLY A 194 -13.10 8.31 -28.99
CA GLY A 194 -12.00 7.34 -29.21
C GLY A 194 -10.80 7.48 -28.27
N PHE A 195 -10.71 8.57 -27.50
CA PHE A 195 -9.71 8.71 -26.45
C PHE A 195 -9.98 7.78 -25.27
N ARG A 196 -8.92 7.26 -24.66
CA ARG A 196 -8.96 6.40 -23.47
C ARG A 196 -8.22 7.06 -22.33
N VAL A 197 -8.77 6.94 -21.13
CA VAL A 197 -8.22 7.56 -19.92
C VAL A 197 -7.00 6.76 -19.46
N VAL A 198 -5.87 7.45 -19.34
CA VAL A 198 -4.58 6.89 -18.91
C VAL A 198 -4.43 7.00 -17.40
N LYS A 199 -4.76 8.17 -16.83
CA LYS A 199 -4.66 8.43 -15.39
C LYS A 199 -5.41 9.69 -14.97
N VAL A 200 -5.75 9.76 -13.69
CA VAL A 200 -6.17 10.99 -13.00
C VAL A 200 -4.99 11.59 -12.22
N ILE A 201 -4.85 12.91 -12.29
CA ILE A 201 -3.81 13.68 -11.57
C ILE A 201 -4.49 14.49 -10.47
N GLY A 202 -4.08 14.25 -9.23
CA GLY A 202 -4.45 15.10 -8.08
C GLY A 202 -5.96 15.24 -7.83
N ASN A 203 -6.77 14.32 -8.37
CA ASN A 203 -8.23 14.41 -8.37
C ASN A 203 -8.79 15.71 -9.01
N THR A 204 -8.02 16.37 -9.87
CA THR A 204 -8.38 17.64 -10.53
C THR A 204 -8.20 17.62 -12.03
N ALA A 205 -7.49 16.62 -12.58
CA ALA A 205 -7.30 16.48 -14.02
C ALA A 205 -7.33 15.02 -14.47
N ALA A 206 -7.76 14.80 -15.69
CA ALA A 206 -7.67 13.53 -16.40
C ALA A 206 -6.70 13.67 -17.59
N VAL A 207 -5.89 12.64 -17.79
CA VAL A 207 -5.03 12.49 -18.97
C VAL A 207 -5.57 11.36 -19.82
N LEU A 208 -5.76 11.63 -21.10
CA LEU A 208 -6.31 10.73 -22.09
C LEU A 208 -5.35 10.56 -23.26
N THR A 209 -5.45 9.44 -23.96
CA THR A 209 -4.64 9.12 -25.14
C THR A 209 -5.49 8.48 -26.23
N GLU A 210 -5.08 8.62 -27.47
CA GLU A 210 -5.68 7.95 -28.63
C GLU A 210 -4.58 7.19 -29.40
N GLY A 211 -4.79 5.89 -29.66
CA GLY A 211 -3.78 5.02 -30.30
C GLY A 211 -3.78 3.62 -29.69
N ASP A 212 -2.67 2.88 -29.81
CA ASP A 212 -2.60 1.48 -29.35
C ASP A 212 -2.02 1.32 -27.93
N LYS A 213 -1.57 2.40 -27.29
CA LYS A 213 -0.91 2.36 -25.97
C LYS A 213 -1.73 3.15 -24.97
N ASP A 214 -1.91 2.58 -23.78
CA ASP A 214 -2.56 3.26 -22.65
C ASP A 214 -1.53 3.88 -21.70
N VAL A 215 -0.50 4.51 -22.25
CA VAL A 215 0.58 5.16 -21.50
C VAL A 215 0.99 6.49 -22.13
N VAL A 216 1.45 7.44 -21.30
CA VAL A 216 2.08 8.67 -21.77
C VAL A 216 3.57 8.41 -21.92
N GLU A 217 4.01 8.14 -23.14
CA GLU A 217 5.40 7.86 -23.47
C GLU A 217 5.87 8.81 -24.58
N SER A 218 6.69 9.80 -24.22
CA SER A 218 7.40 10.72 -25.13
C SER A 218 6.57 11.27 -26.31
N ALA A 219 5.28 11.53 -26.07
CA ALA A 219 4.31 11.96 -27.09
C ALA A 219 4.22 11.05 -28.33
N SER A 220 4.46 9.74 -28.17
CA SER A 220 4.34 8.74 -29.26
C SER A 220 2.91 8.55 -29.77
N GLN A 221 1.91 9.09 -29.06
CA GLN A 221 0.49 9.07 -29.39
C GLN A 221 -0.15 10.41 -28.99
N PRO A 222 -1.24 10.84 -29.65
CA PRO A 222 -2.03 11.99 -29.23
C PRO A 222 -2.39 11.94 -27.73
N ILE A 223 -2.17 13.04 -27.03
CA ILE A 223 -2.49 13.19 -25.60
C ILE A 223 -3.50 14.33 -25.45
N PHE A 224 -4.58 14.08 -24.74
CA PHE A 224 -5.55 15.09 -24.34
C PHE A 224 -5.57 15.21 -22.82
N VAL A 225 -5.41 16.43 -22.31
CA VAL A 225 -5.44 16.71 -20.86
C VAL A 225 -6.56 17.68 -20.59
N VAL A 226 -7.42 17.32 -19.63
CA VAL A 226 -8.50 18.18 -19.16
C VAL A 226 -8.46 18.24 -17.65
N GLY A 227 -8.53 19.44 -17.10
CA GLY A 227 -8.46 19.64 -15.67
C GLY A 227 -9.12 20.93 -15.23
N VAL A 228 -9.46 20.97 -13.95
CA VAL A 228 -10.00 22.13 -13.27
C VAL A 228 -8.94 22.63 -12.30
N SER A 229 -8.42 23.82 -12.59
CA SER A 229 -7.49 24.52 -11.70
C SER A 229 -8.26 25.41 -10.72
N PRO A 230 -7.75 25.63 -9.50
CA PRO A 230 -8.28 26.65 -8.60
C PRO A 230 -8.24 28.03 -9.27
N GLY A 231 -9.28 28.83 -9.07
CA GLY A 231 -9.37 30.17 -9.61
C GLY A 231 -10.75 30.45 -10.18
N THR A 232 -11.39 31.50 -9.69
CA THR A 232 -12.66 32.00 -10.24
C THR A 232 -12.38 33.37 -10.83
N PRO A 233 -11.92 33.47 -12.09
CA PRO A 233 -11.70 34.76 -12.73
C PRO A 233 -13.01 35.54 -12.74
N ARG A 234 -12.90 36.85 -12.54
CA ARG A 234 -14.05 37.76 -12.68
C ARG A 234 -14.57 37.68 -14.11
N GLU A 235 -15.87 37.88 -14.29
CA GLU A 235 -16.53 37.71 -15.58
C GLU A 235 -15.91 38.55 -16.69
N ASP A 236 -15.54 39.79 -16.37
CA ASP A 236 -14.87 40.76 -17.23
C ASP A 236 -13.39 40.42 -17.52
N ASP A 237 -12.72 39.63 -16.67
CA ASP A 237 -11.31 39.23 -16.85
C ASP A 237 -11.16 37.83 -17.50
N ARG A 238 -12.26 37.10 -17.76
CA ARG A 238 -12.20 35.71 -18.29
C ARG A 238 -11.35 35.58 -19.55
N GLY A 239 -11.48 36.51 -20.50
CA GLY A 239 -10.72 36.49 -21.75
C GLY A 239 -9.22 36.69 -21.52
N GLN A 240 -8.84 37.66 -20.69
CA GLN A 240 -7.44 37.92 -20.36
C GLN A 240 -6.85 36.81 -19.49
N PHE A 241 -7.63 36.24 -18.58
CA PHE A 241 -7.24 35.07 -17.80
C PHE A 241 -6.93 33.86 -18.71
N ALA A 242 -7.78 33.59 -19.71
CA ALA A 242 -7.56 32.51 -20.67
C ALA A 242 -6.28 32.72 -21.46
N LEU A 243 -6.03 33.94 -21.96
CA LEU A 243 -4.81 34.29 -22.69
C LEU A 243 -3.56 34.11 -21.82
N ARG A 244 -3.55 34.64 -20.59
CA ARG A 244 -2.43 34.46 -19.65
C ARG A 244 -2.16 32.98 -19.35
N SER A 245 -3.22 32.20 -19.15
CA SER A 245 -3.12 30.77 -18.89
C SER A 245 -2.52 30.02 -20.08
N LEU A 246 -3.00 30.28 -21.29
CA LEU A 246 -2.53 29.62 -22.51
C LEU A 246 -1.08 30.03 -22.84
N SER A 247 -0.73 31.31 -22.69
CA SER A 247 0.63 31.81 -22.89
C SER A 247 1.64 31.31 -21.83
N SER A 248 1.18 30.76 -20.71
CA SER A 248 2.08 30.15 -19.70
C SER A 248 2.63 28.78 -20.11
N VAL A 249 2.05 28.14 -21.12
CA VAL A 249 2.51 26.84 -21.62
C VAL A 249 3.79 27.06 -22.45
N PRO A 250 4.96 26.54 -22.03
CA PRO A 250 6.25 26.86 -22.67
C PRO A 250 6.35 26.52 -24.16
N ALA A 251 5.50 25.60 -24.63
CA ALA A 251 5.45 25.14 -26.02
C ALA A 251 4.53 25.98 -26.93
N VAL A 252 3.70 26.88 -26.38
CA VAL A 252 2.81 27.74 -27.17
C VAL A 252 3.57 28.98 -27.61
N ARG A 253 3.73 29.16 -28.92
CA ARG A 253 4.37 30.33 -29.56
C ARG A 253 3.45 30.86 -30.67
N ASP A 254 3.58 32.15 -30.98
CA ASP A 254 2.94 32.79 -32.15
C ASP A 254 1.40 32.64 -32.20
N MET A 255 0.74 32.82 -31.06
CA MET A 255 -0.72 32.70 -30.95
C MET A 255 -1.45 33.81 -31.74
N HIS A 256 -2.34 33.42 -32.64
CA HIS A 256 -3.27 34.30 -33.34
C HIS A 256 -4.69 34.11 -32.81
N ILE A 257 -5.44 35.20 -32.63
CA ILE A 257 -6.83 35.17 -32.14
C ILE A 257 -7.73 35.62 -33.29
N ASP A 258 -8.42 34.68 -33.91
CA ASP A 258 -9.46 34.97 -34.88
C ASP A 258 -10.76 35.31 -34.15
N ARG A 259 -11.31 36.49 -34.42
CA ARG A 259 -12.67 36.83 -33.97
C ARG A 259 -13.66 36.28 -34.99
N ALA A 260 -14.54 35.39 -34.54
CA ALA A 260 -15.72 34.96 -35.30
C ALA A 260 -16.75 36.09 -35.40
#